data_AF-A0A0D2M9S4-F1
#
_entry.id   AF-A0A0D2M9S4-F1
#
_cell.length_a   1.000
_cell.length_b   1.000
_cell.length_c   1.000
_cell.angle_alpha   90.00
_cell.angle_beta   90.00
_cell.angle_gamma   90.00
#
_symmetry.space_group_name_H-M   'P 1'
#
loop_
_entity.id
_entity.type
_entity.pdbx_description
1 polymer ?
#
loop_
_entity_poly.entity_id
_entity_poly.type
_entity_poly.pdbx_seq_one_letter_code
_entity_poly.pdbx_strand_id
1 'polypeptide(L)'
;MALAALEGDGGGGGSGSGGGSAHQSSGRAHSSGDSGAANGAANGVKAAAGGDENPDDESRVQELTGRAYVSARVSQLAAANRPAVRGALEAALGPDRVKGGEGAIYFFAQLPEEFELRDEDVVRWLVKRAGVCVVPGSACQAPGWLRVGFANLTPAKCGDAAARLRDGLRELVQRGLAALDEDL
;
A
#
# COMPACT_ATOMS: atom_id res chain seq x y z
N MET A 1 22.78 31.18 -44.01
CA MET A 1 22.30 29.90 -44.60
C MET A 1 21.07 29.51 -43.79
N ALA A 2 19.84 29.94 -44.11
CA ALA A 2 18.93 29.45 -45.17
C ALA A 2 18.72 27.92 -45.05
N LEU A 3 17.55 27.35 -44.70
CA LEU A 3 16.14 27.45 -45.17
C LEU A 3 15.16 27.17 -43.99
N ALA A 4 14.04 27.88 -43.76
CA ALA A 4 12.70 27.79 -44.39
C ALA A 4 12.04 26.38 -44.33
N ALA A 5 11.07 26.10 -43.44
CA ALA A 5 9.63 26.41 -43.48
C ALA A 5 8.82 25.53 -44.45
N LEU A 6 7.77 24.84 -43.97
CA LEU A 6 6.51 24.55 -44.69
C LEU A 6 5.39 24.16 -43.70
N GLU A 7 4.24 24.84 -43.85
CA GLU A 7 2.92 24.59 -43.26
C GLU A 7 2.06 23.66 -44.15
N GLY A 8 0.90 23.22 -43.64
CA GLY A 8 -0.26 22.66 -44.37
C GLY A 8 -0.93 21.52 -43.57
N ASP A 9 -2.09 21.66 -42.94
CA ASP A 9 -3.48 21.98 -43.36
C ASP A 9 -4.33 20.77 -43.84
N GLY A 10 -5.58 20.71 -43.35
CA GLY A 10 -6.69 19.82 -43.78
C GLY A 10 -6.72 18.41 -43.17
N GLY A 11 -7.82 17.80 -42.72
CA GLY A 11 -9.24 18.10 -42.83
C GLY A 11 -10.05 16.77 -42.92
N GLY A 12 -11.28 16.73 -42.36
CA GLY A 12 -12.29 15.67 -42.56
C GLY A 12 -12.20 14.50 -41.56
N GLY A 13 -13.26 14.01 -40.90
CA GLY A 13 -14.68 13.95 -41.26
C GLY A 13 -15.08 12.47 -41.36
N GLY A 14 -15.96 11.97 -40.48
CA GLY A 14 -16.35 10.56 -40.52
C GLY A 14 -17.24 10.08 -39.37
N SER A 15 -18.54 10.35 -39.50
CA SER A 15 -19.66 9.75 -38.76
C SER A 15 -19.85 8.25 -39.06
N GLY A 16 -20.27 7.46 -38.07
CA GLY A 16 -20.69 6.07 -38.26
C GLY A 16 -21.55 5.55 -37.10
N SER A 17 -22.86 5.50 -37.32
CA SER A 17 -23.91 4.96 -36.45
C SER A 17 -24.24 3.50 -36.79
N GLY A 18 -24.70 2.73 -35.79
CA GLY A 18 -25.43 1.45 -35.95
C GLY A 18 -24.98 0.42 -34.91
N GLY A 19 -25.82 -0.33 -34.19
CA GLY A 19 -27.26 -0.56 -34.25
C GLY A 19 -27.53 -2.03 -33.88
N GLY A 20 -28.44 -2.28 -32.93
CA GLY A 20 -29.08 -3.58 -32.66
C GLY A 20 -28.26 -4.62 -31.89
N SER A 21 -28.82 -5.58 -31.16
CA SER A 21 -30.20 -5.91 -30.83
C SER A 21 -30.19 -6.93 -29.66
N ALA A 22 -31.29 -6.98 -28.92
CA ALA A 22 -31.53 -7.92 -27.84
C ALA A 22 -31.74 -9.36 -28.33
N HIS A 23 -31.42 -10.36 -27.50
CA HIS A 23 -32.23 -11.58 -27.42
C HIS A 23 -32.08 -12.30 -26.06
N GLN A 24 -33.24 -12.66 -25.53
CA GLN A 24 -33.50 -13.36 -24.26
C GLN A 24 -33.47 -14.88 -24.46
N SER A 25 -33.19 -15.65 -23.39
CA SER A 25 -33.88 -16.92 -23.02
C SER A 25 -33.17 -17.51 -21.78
N SER A 26 -33.73 -17.49 -20.56
CA SER A 26 -34.74 -18.42 -19.99
C SER A 26 -34.28 -19.87 -19.82
N GLY A 27 -34.31 -20.38 -18.58
CA GLY A 27 -34.16 -21.79 -18.23
C GLY A 27 -33.77 -21.98 -16.75
N ARG A 28 -34.70 -21.84 -15.79
CA ARG A 28 -35.60 -22.87 -15.21
C ARG A 28 -34.95 -23.66 -14.05
N ALA A 29 -35.60 -23.55 -12.90
CA ALA A 29 -35.31 -24.17 -11.61
C ALA A 29 -35.58 -25.69 -11.55
N HIS A 30 -34.94 -26.40 -10.62
CA HIS A 30 -35.36 -27.61 -9.88
C HIS A 30 -34.25 -27.92 -8.84
N SER A 31 -34.40 -27.69 -7.53
CA SER A 31 -35.08 -28.47 -6.47
C SER A 31 -34.28 -29.64 -5.87
N SER A 32 -34.26 -29.64 -4.51
CA SER A 32 -34.26 -30.75 -3.53
C SER A 32 -32.96 -31.47 -3.09
N GLY A 33 -32.88 -31.68 -1.75
CA GLY A 33 -32.13 -32.73 -1.03
C GLY A 33 -30.92 -32.21 -0.25
N ASP A 34 -30.99 -31.91 1.06
CA ASP A 34 -30.87 -32.84 2.21
C ASP A 34 -29.56 -33.65 2.17
N SER A 35 -28.57 -33.51 3.07
CA SER A 35 -28.64 -33.91 4.48
C SER A 35 -27.26 -33.71 5.18
N GLY A 36 -27.32 -33.36 6.47
CA GLY A 36 -26.44 -33.81 7.57
C GLY A 36 -24.91 -33.77 7.46
N ALA A 37 -24.27 -32.85 8.19
CA ALA A 37 -23.01 -33.12 8.87
C ALA A 37 -22.96 -32.37 10.21
N ALA A 38 -22.95 -33.13 11.30
CA ALA A 38 -22.91 -32.67 12.67
C ALA A 38 -21.54 -32.05 13.01
N ASN A 39 -21.52 -30.82 13.52
CA ASN A 39 -20.38 -30.30 14.27
C ASN A 39 -20.75 -30.23 15.76
N GLY A 40 -20.39 -31.29 16.48
CA GLY A 40 -20.34 -31.29 17.93
C GLY A 40 -19.03 -30.67 18.39
N ALA A 41 -19.11 -29.50 19.02
CA ALA A 41 -18.07 -28.98 19.90
C ALA A 41 -18.75 -28.25 21.06
N ALA A 42 -19.02 -29.00 22.11
CA ALA A 42 -19.46 -28.46 23.39
C ALA A 42 -18.32 -27.61 23.96
N ASN A 43 -18.53 -26.30 24.09
CA ASN A 43 -17.66 -25.45 24.90
C ASN A 43 -18.51 -24.88 26.03
N GLY A 44 -18.35 -25.48 27.21
CA GLY A 44 -19.04 -25.07 28.43
C GLY A 44 -18.53 -23.70 28.88
N VAL A 45 -19.41 -22.70 28.84
CA VAL A 45 -19.18 -21.41 29.47
C VAL A 45 -19.52 -21.55 30.95
N LYS A 46 -18.51 -21.50 31.82
CA LYS A 46 -18.72 -21.09 33.22
C LYS A 46 -18.40 -19.60 33.33
N ALA A 47 -19.42 -18.83 33.68
CA ALA A 47 -19.29 -17.46 34.12
C ALA A 47 -18.58 -17.40 35.49
N ALA A 48 -17.67 -16.44 35.65
CA ALA A 48 -17.23 -15.96 36.96
C ALA A 48 -17.01 -14.45 36.89
N ALA A 49 -17.43 -13.79 37.97
CA ALA A 49 -17.59 -12.36 38.13
C ALA A 49 -16.28 -11.60 38.35
N GLY A 50 -16.30 -10.31 38.00
CA GLY A 50 -15.86 -9.17 38.82
C GLY A 50 -14.37 -9.05 39.18
N GLY A 51 -13.72 -8.02 38.66
CA GLY A 51 -12.45 -7.51 39.15
C GLY A 51 -11.95 -6.34 38.29
N ASP A 52 -11.87 -5.16 38.90
CA ASP A 52 -11.35 -3.90 38.36
C ASP A 52 -9.82 -3.91 38.49
N GLU A 53 -9.06 -4.07 37.39
CA GLU A 53 -7.60 -3.82 37.34
C GLU A 53 -7.13 -3.33 35.95
N ASN A 54 -6.26 -2.33 35.97
CA ASN A 54 -5.61 -1.59 34.87
C ASN A 54 -4.24 -2.28 34.52
N PRO A 55 -3.41 -1.79 33.57
CA PRO A 55 -3.46 -1.87 32.10
C PRO A 55 -2.20 -2.57 31.51
N ASP A 56 -2.01 -3.87 31.68
CA ASP A 56 -0.89 -4.61 31.03
C ASP A 56 -1.24 -6.11 30.83
N ASP A 57 -2.48 -6.42 30.42
CA ASP A 57 -2.97 -7.79 30.32
C ASP A 57 -2.39 -8.57 29.10
N GLU A 58 -1.10 -8.91 29.20
CA GLU A 58 -0.42 -9.98 28.46
C GLU A 58 -0.84 -11.38 29.00
N SER A 59 -1.88 -11.47 29.84
CA SER A 59 -2.27 -12.71 30.51
C SER A 59 -3.55 -13.29 29.90
N ARG A 60 -3.50 -13.63 28.60
CA ARG A 60 -4.22 -14.78 27.96
C ARG A 60 -4.07 -14.81 26.43
N VAL A 61 -2.86 -14.57 25.93
CA VAL A 61 -2.59 -14.93 24.53
C VAL A 61 -2.50 -16.46 24.50
N GLN A 62 -3.57 -17.10 24.05
CA GLN A 62 -3.50 -18.50 23.62
C GLN A 62 -2.32 -18.60 22.66
N GLU A 63 -1.32 -19.43 23.01
CA GLU A 63 -0.05 -19.49 22.30
C GLU A 63 -0.29 -20.01 20.89
N LEU A 64 -0.61 -19.10 19.98
CA LEU A 64 -0.79 -19.41 18.57
C LEU A 64 0.59 -19.82 18.06
N THR A 65 0.66 -20.99 17.45
CA THR A 65 1.88 -21.50 16.81
C THR A 65 1.60 -21.83 15.34
N GLY A 66 2.68 -22.01 14.57
CA GLY A 66 2.61 -22.41 13.17
C GLY A 66 1.71 -21.51 12.32
N ARG A 67 0.78 -22.12 11.56
CA ARG A 67 -0.09 -21.40 10.62
C ARG A 67 -0.99 -20.38 11.31
N ALA A 68 -1.51 -20.69 12.49
CA ALA A 68 -2.41 -19.80 13.22
C ALA A 68 -1.70 -18.52 13.65
N TYR A 69 -0.45 -18.65 14.14
CA TYR A 69 0.41 -17.51 14.48
C TYR A 69 0.65 -16.61 13.27
N VAL A 70 1.10 -17.21 12.15
CA VAL A 70 1.40 -16.46 10.92
C VAL A 70 0.15 -15.77 10.38
N SER A 71 -0.99 -16.47 10.35
CA SER A 71 -2.25 -15.89 9.87
C SER A 71 -2.66 -14.67 10.69
N ALA A 72 -2.58 -14.74 12.03
CA ALA A 72 -2.90 -13.61 12.89
C ALA A 72 -1.99 -12.39 12.60
N ARG A 73 -0.67 -12.62 12.42
CA ARG A 73 0.29 -11.56 12.09
C ARG A 73 0.03 -10.95 10.72
N VAL A 74 -0.16 -11.77 9.69
CA VAL A 74 -0.43 -11.29 8.32
C VAL A 74 -1.74 -10.50 8.27
N SER A 75 -2.80 -10.98 8.93
CA SER A 75 -4.09 -10.27 9.00
C SER A 75 -3.94 -8.89 9.65
N GLN A 76 -3.17 -8.77 10.73
CA GLN A 76 -2.92 -7.47 11.38
C GLN A 76 -2.20 -6.50 10.45
N LEU A 77 -1.15 -6.96 9.75
CA LEU A 77 -0.41 -6.14 8.80
C LEU A 77 -1.29 -5.69 7.63
N ALA A 78 -2.09 -6.62 7.09
CA ALA A 78 -2.97 -6.35 5.96
C ALA A 78 -4.09 -5.36 6.31
N ALA A 79 -4.59 -5.40 7.55
CA ALA A 79 -5.69 -4.55 8.01
C ALA A 79 -5.23 -3.14 8.41
N ALA A 80 -4.01 -2.97 8.92
CA ALA A 80 -3.55 -1.68 9.47
C ALA A 80 -2.34 -1.10 8.74
N ASN A 81 -1.18 -1.75 8.84
CA ASN A 81 0.09 -1.15 8.39
C ASN A 81 0.14 -0.98 6.87
N ARG A 82 -0.33 -1.99 6.13
CA ARG A 82 -0.32 -1.98 4.67
C ARG A 82 -1.12 -0.80 4.08
N PRO A 83 -2.40 -0.59 4.42
CA PRO A 83 -3.15 0.56 3.89
C PRO A 83 -2.60 1.90 4.38
N ALA A 84 -2.07 1.98 5.61
CA ALA A 84 -1.47 3.22 6.13
C ALA A 84 -0.25 3.66 5.29
N VAL A 85 0.69 2.74 5.04
CA VAL A 85 1.89 3.03 4.24
C VAL A 85 1.53 3.27 2.78
N ARG A 86 0.63 2.47 2.19
CA ARG A 86 0.15 2.69 0.82
C ARG A 86 -0.45 4.08 0.66
N GLY A 87 -1.42 4.43 1.52
CA GLY A 87 -2.09 5.73 1.46
C GLY A 87 -1.11 6.91 1.64
N ALA A 88 -0.10 6.76 2.51
CA ALA A 88 0.95 7.76 2.66
C ALA A 88 1.78 7.97 1.38
N LEU A 89 2.19 6.88 0.73
CA LEU A 89 2.98 6.92 -0.51
C LEU A 89 2.17 7.48 -1.67
N GLU A 90 0.95 6.98 -1.88
CA GLU A 90 0.07 7.42 -2.97
C GLU A 90 -0.32 8.90 -2.80
N ALA A 91 -0.54 9.37 -1.57
CA ALA A 91 -0.87 10.76 -1.29
C ALA A 91 0.31 11.73 -1.46
N ALA A 92 1.54 11.23 -1.54
CA ALA A 92 2.75 12.04 -1.74
C ALA A 92 3.30 11.96 -3.18
N LEU A 93 3.24 10.79 -3.80
CA LEU A 93 3.88 10.50 -5.09
C LEU A 93 2.86 10.20 -6.22
N GLY A 94 1.61 9.94 -5.87
CA GLY A 94 0.58 9.48 -6.79
C GLY A 94 0.49 7.94 -6.88
N PRO A 95 -0.69 7.39 -7.22
CA PRO A 95 -0.96 5.96 -7.22
C PRO A 95 -0.10 5.17 -8.22
N ASP A 96 0.19 5.75 -9.39
CA ASP A 96 0.95 5.07 -10.46
C ASP A 96 2.42 4.85 -10.09
N ARG A 97 2.91 5.54 -9.06
CA ARG A 97 4.28 5.45 -8.56
C ARG A 97 4.43 4.43 -7.44
N VAL A 98 3.38 3.72 -7.03
CA VAL A 98 3.42 2.78 -5.91
C VAL A 98 3.08 1.36 -6.39
N LYS A 99 4.04 0.44 -6.26
CA LYS A 99 3.93 -0.96 -6.68
C LYS A 99 4.12 -1.92 -5.51
N GLY A 100 3.48 -3.09 -5.58
CA GLY A 100 3.61 -4.18 -4.61
C GLY A 100 2.64 -4.11 -3.44
N GLY A 101 2.83 -4.97 -2.44
CA GLY A 101 1.95 -5.07 -1.27
C GLY A 101 0.75 -6.01 -1.44
N GLU A 102 0.53 -6.58 -2.63
CA GLU A 102 -0.34 -7.76 -2.83
C GLU A 102 0.30 -9.01 -2.20
N GLY A 103 1.63 -9.02 -2.09
CA GLY A 103 2.44 -9.98 -1.36
C GLY A 103 3.68 -9.31 -0.76
N ALA A 104 4.49 -10.08 -0.03
CA ALA A 104 5.60 -9.60 0.78
C ALA A 104 5.19 -8.53 1.82
N ILE A 105 6.17 -7.90 2.45
CA ILE A 105 5.99 -6.94 3.55
C ILE A 105 6.52 -5.54 3.22
N TYR A 106 6.56 -5.20 1.93
CA TYR A 106 7.06 -3.92 1.44
C TYR A 106 6.36 -3.43 0.17
N PHE A 107 6.48 -2.12 -0.07
CA PHE A 107 6.17 -1.46 -1.33
C PHE A 107 7.44 -1.01 -2.04
N PHE A 108 7.36 -0.85 -3.34
CA PHE A 108 8.29 -0.04 -4.12
C PHE A 108 7.60 1.27 -4.52
N ALA A 109 8.21 2.39 -4.16
CA ALA A 109 7.69 3.73 -4.46
C ALA A 109 8.67 4.48 -5.38
N GLN A 110 8.23 4.90 -6.56
CA GLN A 110 9.06 5.60 -7.54
C GLN A 110 9.18 7.08 -7.16
N LEU A 111 10.42 7.56 -7.08
CA LEU A 111 10.71 8.98 -6.88
C LEU A 111 10.48 9.77 -8.19
N PRO A 112 10.27 11.09 -8.10
CA PRO A 112 10.35 11.97 -9.27
C PRO A 112 11.67 11.80 -10.05
N GLU A 113 11.63 12.07 -11.36
CA GLU A 113 12.73 11.79 -12.30
C GLU A 113 14.02 12.52 -11.93
N GLU A 114 13.91 13.73 -11.39
CA GLU A 114 15.05 14.51 -10.91
C GLU A 114 15.84 13.82 -9.79
N PHE A 115 15.28 12.82 -9.12
CA PHE A 115 15.93 12.04 -8.06
C PHE A 115 16.38 10.64 -8.48
N GLU A 116 16.30 10.27 -9.77
CA GLU A 116 16.55 8.90 -10.24
C GLU A 116 17.90 8.33 -9.76
N LEU A 117 18.95 9.15 -9.77
CA LEU A 117 20.30 8.76 -9.35
C LEU A 117 20.65 9.23 -7.92
N ARG A 118 19.67 9.70 -7.15
CA ARG A 118 19.86 10.35 -5.84
C ARG A 118 19.06 9.67 -4.72
N ASP A 119 18.59 8.44 -4.91
CA ASP A 119 17.73 7.75 -3.95
C ASP A 119 18.37 7.55 -2.57
N GLU A 120 19.68 7.32 -2.49
CA GLU A 120 20.42 7.30 -1.23
C GLU A 120 20.38 8.65 -0.50
N ASP A 121 20.53 9.75 -1.22
CA ASP A 121 20.50 11.09 -0.63
C ASP A 121 19.09 11.43 -0.15
N VAL A 122 18.06 11.02 -0.90
CA VAL A 122 16.66 11.11 -0.48
C VAL A 122 16.43 10.34 0.83
N VAL A 123 16.97 9.13 0.96
CA VAL A 123 16.86 8.36 2.21
C VAL A 123 17.57 9.07 3.37
N ARG A 124 18.80 9.56 3.17
CA ARG A 124 19.52 10.31 4.22
C ARG A 124 18.73 11.56 4.65
N TRP A 125 18.15 12.27 3.69
CA TRP A 125 17.32 13.44 3.94
C TRP A 125 16.04 13.08 4.71
N LEU A 126 15.31 12.02 4.32
CA LEU A 126 14.10 11.56 5.03
C LEU A 126 14.40 11.17 6.48
N VAL A 127 15.57 10.56 6.74
CA VAL A 127 16.00 10.24 8.11
C VAL A 127 16.21 11.50 8.92
N LYS A 128 16.97 12.47 8.40
CA LYS A 128 17.25 13.74 9.10
C LYS A 128 15.99 14.59 9.29
N ARG A 129 15.20 14.76 8.24
CA ARG A 129 14.07 15.70 8.19
C ARG A 129 12.78 15.15 8.77
N ALA A 130 12.44 13.91 8.47
CA ALA A 130 11.17 13.29 8.83
C ALA A 130 11.32 12.20 9.90
N GLY A 131 12.54 11.80 10.26
CA GLY A 131 12.79 10.73 11.23
C GLY A 131 12.31 9.36 10.73
N VAL A 132 12.29 9.15 9.40
CA VAL A 132 11.85 7.90 8.78
C VAL A 132 12.99 7.31 7.97
N CYS A 133 13.33 6.04 8.25
CA CYS A 133 14.31 5.28 7.51
C CYS A 133 13.61 4.28 6.58
N VAL A 134 13.95 4.34 5.29
CA VAL A 134 13.53 3.40 4.25
C VAL A 134 14.75 2.93 3.48
N VAL A 135 14.59 1.94 2.60
CA VAL A 135 15.73 1.39 1.84
C VAL A 135 15.80 2.06 0.46
N PRO A 136 16.96 2.60 0.04
CA PRO A 136 17.11 3.14 -1.30
C PRO A 136 17.00 2.01 -2.34
N GLY A 137 16.40 2.31 -3.49
CA GLY A 137 16.12 1.36 -4.54
C GLY A 137 17.39 0.84 -5.23
N SER A 138 18.43 1.66 -5.30
CA SER A 138 19.78 1.33 -5.78
C SER A 138 20.38 0.12 -5.06
N ALA A 139 20.17 0.00 -3.74
CA ALA A 139 20.55 -1.18 -2.96
C ALA A 139 19.77 -2.46 -3.34
N CYS A 140 18.65 -2.31 -4.05
CA CYS A 140 17.81 -3.37 -4.58
C CYS A 140 17.85 -3.48 -6.12
N GLN A 141 18.86 -2.88 -6.77
CA GLN A 141 18.98 -2.82 -8.24
C GLN A 141 17.80 -2.13 -8.95
N ALA A 142 17.17 -1.16 -8.28
CA ALA A 142 16.11 -0.33 -8.83
C ALA A 142 16.34 1.16 -8.48
N PRO A 143 17.38 1.83 -9.02
CA PRO A 143 17.63 3.25 -8.78
C PRO A 143 16.40 4.11 -9.05
N GLY A 144 16.21 5.17 -8.26
CA GLY A 144 15.05 6.06 -8.38
C GLY A 144 13.79 5.52 -7.70
N TRP A 145 13.91 4.44 -6.95
CA TRP A 145 12.82 3.88 -6.14
C TRP A 145 13.18 3.88 -4.66
N LEU A 146 12.16 3.74 -3.81
CA LEU A 146 12.29 3.46 -2.39
C LEU A 146 11.62 2.12 -2.09
N ARG A 147 12.29 1.25 -1.31
CA ARG A 147 11.66 0.05 -0.75
C ARG A 147 11.22 0.33 0.68
N VAL A 148 9.90 0.33 0.88
CA VAL A 148 9.27 0.75 2.15
C VAL A 148 8.61 -0.45 2.82
N GLY A 149 9.22 -0.93 3.90
CA GLY A 149 8.69 -2.04 4.70
C GLY A 149 7.57 -1.61 5.64
N PHE A 150 6.58 -2.48 5.85
CA PHE A 150 5.43 -2.21 6.73
C PHE A 150 5.20 -3.27 7.82
N ALA A 151 6.12 -4.23 8.00
CA ALA A 151 5.94 -5.31 8.99
C ALA A 151 6.62 -5.09 10.36
N ASN A 152 7.48 -4.08 10.50
CA ASN A 152 8.36 -3.96 11.66
C ASN A 152 7.73 -3.21 12.84
N LEU A 153 6.67 -2.43 12.60
CA LEU A 153 6.08 -1.53 13.59
C LEU A 153 4.69 -2.02 14.00
N THR A 154 4.30 -1.69 15.23
CA THR A 154 2.91 -1.83 15.67
C THR A 154 2.00 -0.91 14.84
N PRO A 155 0.69 -1.18 14.74
CA PRO A 155 -0.24 -0.35 13.98
C PRO A 155 -0.15 1.15 14.28
N ALA A 156 -0.11 1.52 15.56
CA ALA A 156 -0.01 2.93 15.99
C ALA A 156 1.31 3.56 15.49
N LYS A 157 2.46 2.94 15.78
CA LYS A 157 3.78 3.44 15.36
C LYS A 157 3.92 3.48 13.84
N CYS A 158 3.33 2.51 13.14
CA CYS A 158 3.32 2.47 11.68
C CYS A 158 2.50 3.63 11.11
N GLY A 159 1.33 3.93 11.70
CA GLY A 159 0.54 5.11 11.33
C GLY A 159 1.32 6.41 11.49
N ASP A 160 1.99 6.61 12.63
CA ASP A 160 2.79 7.82 12.87
C ASP A 160 3.99 7.94 11.92
N ALA A 161 4.66 6.81 11.61
CA ALA A 161 5.76 6.77 10.66
C ALA A 161 5.27 7.02 9.23
N ALA A 162 4.11 6.48 8.85
CA ALA A 162 3.50 6.69 7.54
C ALA A 162 3.09 8.16 7.34
N ALA A 163 2.54 8.82 8.37
CA ALA A 163 2.22 10.24 8.32
C ALA A 163 3.49 11.10 8.11
N ARG A 164 4.55 10.82 8.87
CA ARG A 164 5.86 11.50 8.69
C ARG A 164 6.47 11.24 7.32
N LEU A 165 6.38 10.01 6.82
CA LEU A 165 6.86 9.66 5.48
C LEU A 165 6.11 10.44 4.40
N ARG A 166 4.78 10.51 4.47
CA ARG A 166 3.94 11.29 3.55
C ARG A 166 4.37 12.75 3.54
N ASP A 167 4.49 13.36 4.71
CA ASP A 167 4.77 14.79 4.82
C ASP A 167 6.19 15.12 4.37
N GLY A 168 7.17 14.28 4.72
CA GLY A 168 8.55 14.38 4.23
C GLY A 168 8.65 14.23 2.72
N LEU A 169 8.00 13.23 2.12
CA LEU A 169 7.99 13.04 0.67
C LEU A 169 7.31 14.20 -0.06
N ARG A 170 6.22 14.76 0.49
CA ARG A 170 5.56 15.94 -0.09
C ARG A 170 6.46 17.16 -0.09
N GLU A 171 7.14 17.42 1.01
CA GLU A 171 8.11 18.52 1.10
C GLU A 171 9.26 18.31 0.11
N LEU A 172 9.78 17.09 0.02
CA LEU A 172 10.83 16.73 -0.94
C LEU A 172 10.39 17.01 -2.38
N VAL A 173 9.20 16.55 -2.77
CA VAL A 173 8.63 16.76 -4.11
C VAL A 173 8.41 18.25 -4.39
N GLN A 174 7.90 19.00 -3.41
CA GLN A 174 7.62 20.43 -3.58
C GLN A 174 8.90 21.25 -3.76
N ARG A 175 9.99 20.87 -3.08
CA ARG A 175 11.27 21.59 -3.08
C ARG A 175 12.22 21.10 -4.17
N GLY A 176 12.00 19.89 -4.68
CA GLY A 176 12.89 19.27 -5.66
C GLY A 176 14.29 19.06 -5.12
N LEU A 177 15.29 19.13 -6.01
CA LEU A 177 16.70 18.92 -5.67
C LEU A 177 17.23 19.89 -4.59
N ALA A 178 16.68 21.10 -4.50
CA ALA A 178 17.10 22.09 -3.50
C ALA A 178 16.90 21.60 -2.05
N ALA A 179 16.00 20.63 -1.82
CA ALA A 179 15.85 20.01 -0.50
C ALA A 179 17.12 19.24 -0.06
N LEU A 180 17.86 18.67 -1.01
CA LEU A 180 19.02 17.81 -0.72
C LEU A 180 20.29 18.63 -0.45
N ASP A 181 20.35 19.87 -0.92
CA ASP A 181 21.56 20.70 -0.88
C ASP A 181 21.71 21.51 0.43
N GLU A 182 20.66 21.60 1.26
CA GLU A 182 20.70 22.37 2.52
C GLU A 182 21.37 21.62 3.69
N ASP A 183 21.71 20.35 3.50
CA ASP A 183 22.23 19.44 4.54
C ASP A 183 23.64 18.87 4.21
N LEU A 184 24.31 19.42 3.19
CA LEU A 184 25.67 19.10 2.74
C LEU A 184 26.70 20.15 3.15
#